data_AF-A0A6N6S6H4-F1
#
_entry.id   AF-A0A6N6S6H4-F1
#
_cell.length_a   1.000
_cell.length_b   1.000
_cell.length_c   1.000
_cell.angle_alpha   90.00
_cell.angle_beta   90.00
_cell.angle_gamma   90.00
#
_symmetry.space_group_name_H-M   'P 1'
#
loop_
_entity.id
_entity.type
_entity.pdbx_description
1 polymer ?
#
loop_
_entity_poly.entity_id
_entity_poly.type
_entity_poly.pdbx_seq_one_letter_code
_entity_poly.pdbx_strand_id
1 'polypeptide(L)'
;MDATLGDTPYEKQPDDVRFKTMFGVISSIATSNAQNDSGMFGLNFHDERYLPFEGAGVISTWKINMPIENNYFDFASLSDVILHISYTSRDGGDPLTKAAKTALQDALPNQTARLFSLKHEFPNEWYKFLNPEGGNDQELVVTLKPEHFPFFIRGKLSTLLIKEMYLFVESTVAGNFTSNIKVTNAAVLNGLSVDRKGEEQFNNVHHLFKDFAAGTQPNSLGEIRVKIKVSTAADFKSLTSDQIDNMFMLFQLVS
;
A
#
# COMPACT_ATOMS: atom_id res chain seq x y z
N MET A 1 5.53 -5.48 38.42
CA MET A 1 4.38 -6.26 37.94
C MET A 1 4.82 -6.86 36.63
N ASP A 2 5.12 -8.15 36.66
CA ASP A 2 5.45 -8.92 35.46
C ASP A 2 4.25 -8.92 34.53
N ALA A 3 4.47 -8.65 33.25
CA ALA A 3 3.43 -8.68 32.24
C ALA A 3 3.06 -10.13 31.95
N THR A 4 2.27 -10.76 32.82
CA THR A 4 1.80 -12.12 32.61
C THR A 4 0.52 -12.11 31.77
N LEU A 5 0.54 -12.84 30.66
CA LEU A 5 -0.71 -13.24 30.00
C LEU A 5 -1.37 -14.27 30.93
N GLY A 6 -2.54 -13.93 31.51
CA GLY A 6 -3.41 -14.92 32.14
C GLY A 6 -4.19 -15.72 31.08
N ASP A 7 -5.39 -16.19 31.42
CA ASP A 7 -6.29 -16.90 30.47
C ASP A 7 -7.02 -15.96 29.48
N THR A 8 -6.59 -14.70 29.39
CA THR A 8 -7.21 -13.66 28.56
C THR A 8 -6.48 -13.48 27.23
N PRO A 9 -7.18 -13.13 26.13
CA PRO A 9 -6.54 -12.80 24.85
C PRO A 9 -5.56 -11.64 24.99
N TYR A 10 -4.70 -11.44 23.98
CA TYR A 10 -3.71 -10.35 24.01
C TYR A 10 -4.38 -8.97 24.09
N GLU A 11 -5.46 -8.76 23.33
CA GLU A 11 -6.19 -7.49 23.27
C GLU A 11 -6.85 -7.13 24.60
N LYS A 12 -6.90 -5.81 24.87
CA LYS A 12 -7.59 -5.26 26.04
C LYS A 12 -9.08 -5.64 26.01
N GLN A 13 -9.53 -6.25 27.09
CA GLN A 13 -10.96 -6.55 27.31
C GLN A 13 -11.63 -5.49 28.20
N PRO A 14 -12.97 -5.42 28.23
CA PRO A 14 -13.69 -4.71 29.28
C PRO A 14 -13.25 -5.18 30.67
N ASP A 15 -13.04 -4.23 31.59
CA ASP A 15 -12.60 -4.49 32.97
C ASP A 15 -11.26 -5.25 33.11
N ASP A 16 -10.41 -5.18 32.08
CA ASP A 16 -9.11 -5.84 32.05
C ASP A 16 -8.07 -5.14 32.95
N VAL A 17 -7.80 -5.74 34.10
CA VAL A 17 -6.86 -5.23 35.11
C VAL A 17 -5.40 -5.18 34.65
N ARG A 18 -5.05 -5.83 33.52
CA ARG A 18 -3.71 -5.72 32.91
C ARG A 18 -3.45 -4.33 32.35
N PHE A 19 -4.51 -3.61 31.96
CA PHE A 19 -4.44 -2.28 31.39
C PHE A 19 -4.83 -1.24 32.44
N LYS A 20 -3.97 -0.24 32.64
CA LYS A 20 -4.26 0.88 33.53
C LYS A 20 -4.58 2.11 32.71
N THR A 21 -5.74 2.71 32.95
CA THR A 21 -6.07 4.04 32.42
C THR A 21 -5.36 5.07 33.29
N MET A 22 -4.51 5.89 32.67
CA MET A 22 -3.82 7.00 33.32
C MET A 22 -4.27 8.31 32.69
N PHE A 23 -4.54 9.31 33.52
CA PHE A 23 -4.74 10.69 33.07
C PHE A 23 -3.41 11.42 33.30
N GLY A 24 -2.69 11.69 32.20
CA GLY A 24 -1.41 12.42 32.25
C GLY A 24 -1.60 13.84 32.76
N VAL A 25 -0.54 14.41 33.35
CA VAL A 25 -0.55 15.78 33.89
C VAL A 25 -0.71 16.82 32.78
N ILE A 26 -0.12 16.56 31.60
CA ILE A 26 -0.22 17.38 30.40
C ILE A 26 -0.86 16.53 29.30
N SER A 27 -2.12 16.82 28.97
CA SER A 27 -2.96 16.06 28.04
C SER A 27 -3.29 16.83 26.76
N SER A 28 -2.60 17.95 26.50
CA SER A 28 -2.80 18.79 25.33
C SER A 28 -1.53 19.53 24.95
N ILE A 29 -1.34 19.73 23.66
CA ILE A 29 -0.33 20.63 23.09
C ILE A 29 -0.99 21.58 22.08
N ALA A 30 -0.34 22.71 21.81
CA ALA A 30 -0.72 23.61 20.73
C ALA A 30 0.36 23.58 19.65
N THR A 31 -0.04 23.33 18.41
CA THR A 31 0.87 23.35 17.25
C THR A 31 0.64 24.62 16.43
N SER A 32 1.68 25.12 15.78
CA SER A 32 1.67 26.40 15.08
C SER A 32 2.33 26.36 13.70
N ASN A 33 3.27 25.45 13.46
CA ASN A 33 4.02 25.39 12.19
C ASN A 33 3.65 24.20 11.29
N ALA A 34 2.84 23.27 11.78
CA ALA A 34 2.38 22.06 11.07
C ALA A 34 3.50 21.18 10.49
N GLN A 35 4.75 21.32 10.97
CA GLN A 35 5.89 20.54 10.52
C GLN A 35 6.68 20.03 11.72
N ASN A 36 6.52 18.74 12.05
CA ASN A 36 7.18 18.09 13.19
C ASN A 36 7.07 18.89 14.49
N ASP A 37 5.87 19.46 14.74
CA ASP A 37 5.63 20.33 15.88
C ASP A 37 5.44 19.51 17.17
N SER A 38 6.29 19.75 18.16
CA SER A 38 6.19 19.12 19.48
C SER A 38 5.27 19.87 20.45
N GLY A 39 4.78 21.06 20.05
CA GLY A 39 4.04 21.98 20.90
C GLY A 39 4.88 22.65 21.99
N MET A 40 6.20 22.63 21.83
CA MET A 40 7.18 23.22 22.75
C MET A 40 8.13 24.14 21.96
N PHE A 41 8.57 25.25 22.56
CA PHE A 41 9.53 26.18 21.94
C PHE A 41 10.93 25.58 21.70
N GLY A 42 11.21 24.42 22.30
CA GLY A 42 12.37 23.60 22.02
C GLY A 42 12.21 22.24 22.70
N LEU A 43 12.26 21.16 21.92
CA LEU A 43 12.20 19.80 22.46
C LEU A 43 13.55 19.43 23.06
N ASN A 44 13.60 19.25 24.38
CA ASN A 44 14.82 18.86 25.09
C ASN A 44 14.54 17.62 25.96
N PHE A 45 15.16 16.50 25.60
CA PHE A 45 15.04 15.23 26.34
C PHE A 45 15.87 15.18 27.63
N HIS A 46 16.69 16.19 27.92
CA HIS A 46 17.50 16.31 29.14
C HIS A 46 16.90 17.29 30.16
N ASP A 47 15.69 17.78 29.92
CA ASP A 47 14.97 18.60 30.90
C ASP A 47 14.50 17.70 32.07
N GLU A 48 14.52 18.23 33.29
CA GLU A 48 14.05 17.50 34.49
C GLU A 48 12.51 17.41 34.56
N ARG A 49 11.82 18.17 33.70
CA ARG A 49 10.36 18.20 33.62
C ARG A 49 9.85 17.19 32.58
N TYR A 50 8.72 16.58 32.90
CA TYR A 50 8.01 15.72 31.97
C TYR A 50 7.61 16.47 30.69
N LEU A 51 7.83 15.83 29.54
CA LEU A 51 7.31 16.27 28.26
C LEU A 51 5.79 16.06 28.19
N PRO A 52 5.07 16.79 27.29
CA PRO A 52 3.67 16.50 27.03
C PRO A 52 3.46 15.03 26.67
N PHE A 53 2.44 14.41 27.26
CA PHE A 53 2.11 12.99 27.13
C PHE A 53 3.19 12.00 27.62
N GLU A 54 4.27 12.46 28.26
CA GLU A 54 5.28 11.56 28.80
C GLU A 54 4.69 10.64 29.87
N GLY A 55 5.04 9.36 29.79
CA GLY A 55 4.50 8.33 30.68
C GLY A 55 3.05 7.94 30.40
N ALA A 56 2.36 8.58 29.45
CA ALA A 56 1.07 8.12 28.97
C ALA A 56 1.22 6.81 28.17
N GLY A 57 0.22 5.94 28.26
CA GLY A 57 0.20 4.68 27.50
C GLY A 57 -0.10 4.92 26.01
N VAL A 58 0.45 4.08 25.13
CA VAL A 58 0.19 4.17 23.67
C VAL A 58 -1.24 3.75 23.29
N ILE A 59 -1.89 2.91 24.11
CA ILE A 59 -3.28 2.51 23.93
C ILE A 59 -4.17 3.64 24.48
N SER A 60 -4.34 4.67 23.66
CA SER A 60 -4.96 5.94 24.01
C SER A 60 -5.91 6.43 22.92
N THR A 61 -6.78 7.37 23.27
CA THR A 61 -7.64 8.09 22.31
C THR A 61 -7.10 9.50 22.12
N TRP A 62 -6.85 9.87 20.87
CA TRP A 62 -6.31 11.18 20.51
C TRP A 62 -7.39 12.05 19.87
N LYS A 63 -7.41 13.34 20.21
CA LYS A 63 -8.29 14.34 19.59
C LYS A 63 -7.43 15.48 19.05
N ILE A 64 -7.56 15.75 17.76
CA ILE A 64 -6.98 16.93 17.11
C ILE A 64 -8.12 17.90 16.86
N ASN A 65 -7.94 19.16 17.26
CA ASN A 65 -8.92 20.22 17.06
C ASN A 65 -8.27 21.35 16.25
N MET A 66 -8.83 21.65 15.08
CA MET A 66 -8.41 22.75 14.22
C MET A 66 -9.63 23.64 13.93
N PRO A 67 -9.91 24.67 14.74
CA PRO A 67 -11.08 25.53 14.58
C PRO A 67 -11.03 26.28 13.25
N ILE A 68 -12.02 26.07 12.37
CA ILE A 68 -11.99 26.62 11.00
C ILE A 68 -12.23 28.13 11.01
N GLU A 69 -12.98 28.63 12.00
CA GLU A 69 -13.44 30.02 12.06
C GLU A 69 -12.27 31.02 12.10
N ASN A 70 -11.16 30.63 12.75
CA ASN A 70 -10.03 31.50 13.05
C ASN A 70 -8.68 30.87 12.70
N ASN A 71 -8.63 29.91 11.78
CA ASN A 71 -7.38 29.25 11.38
C ASN A 71 -6.89 29.79 10.03
N TYR A 72 -5.64 30.24 10.00
CA TYR A 72 -4.98 30.75 8.80
C TYR A 72 -4.64 29.63 7.79
N PHE A 73 -4.74 28.37 8.23
CA PHE A 73 -4.47 27.19 7.41
C PHE A 73 -5.57 26.95 6.36
N ASP A 74 -5.18 26.77 5.10
CA ASP A 74 -6.09 26.39 4.03
C ASP A 74 -6.42 24.89 4.12
N PHE A 75 -7.61 24.57 4.64
CA PHE A 75 -8.08 23.20 4.78
C PHE A 75 -8.26 22.47 3.44
N ALA A 76 -8.43 23.18 2.31
CA ALA A 76 -8.49 22.54 1.00
C ALA A 76 -7.14 21.94 0.56
N SER A 77 -6.04 22.38 1.18
CA SER A 77 -4.70 21.86 0.94
C SER A 77 -4.30 20.66 1.81
N LEU A 78 -5.15 20.27 2.78
CA LEU A 78 -4.84 19.19 3.72
C LEU A 78 -4.93 17.82 3.03
N SER A 79 -3.80 17.14 2.84
CA SER A 79 -3.76 15.75 2.35
C SER A 79 -4.08 14.74 3.45
N ASP A 80 -3.37 14.85 4.56
CA ASP A 80 -3.33 13.89 5.66
C ASP A 80 -2.80 14.53 6.94
N VAL A 81 -2.88 13.78 8.04
CA VAL A 81 -2.33 14.17 9.34
C VAL A 81 -1.41 13.06 9.82
N ILE A 82 -0.15 13.40 10.07
CA ILE A 82 0.87 12.46 10.52
C ILE A 82 1.13 12.69 12.01
N LEU A 83 0.86 11.67 12.83
CA LEU A 83 1.15 11.69 14.26
C LEU A 83 2.42 10.89 14.55
N HIS A 84 3.44 11.55 15.08
CA HIS A 84 4.68 10.92 15.53
C HIS A 84 4.56 10.56 17.02
N ILE A 85 4.54 9.26 17.33
CA ILE A 85 4.52 8.75 18.71
C ILE A 85 5.86 8.12 19.04
N SER A 86 6.64 8.76 19.91
CA SER A 86 7.82 8.16 20.54
C SER A 86 7.39 7.48 21.83
N TYR A 87 7.63 6.17 21.94
CA TYR A 87 7.29 5.40 23.12
C TYR A 87 8.42 4.43 23.50
N THR A 88 8.46 4.08 24.78
CA THR A 88 9.40 3.09 25.30
C THR A 88 8.61 1.87 25.77
N SER A 89 8.78 0.73 25.10
CA SER A 89 8.25 -0.55 25.58
C SER A 89 9.17 -1.17 26.63
N ARG A 90 8.59 -1.96 27.53
CA ARG A 90 9.34 -2.90 28.39
C ARG A 90 9.25 -4.29 27.81
N ASP A 91 10.29 -5.10 28.02
CA ASP A 91 10.26 -6.50 27.62
C ASP A 91 9.17 -7.25 28.41
N GLY A 92 8.34 -8.01 27.69
CA GLY A 92 7.26 -8.83 28.24
C GLY A 92 7.55 -10.33 28.19
N GLY A 93 8.74 -10.73 27.72
CA GLY A 93 9.15 -12.12 27.60
C GLY A 93 8.44 -12.90 26.48
N ASP A 94 8.84 -14.16 26.35
CA ASP A 94 8.37 -15.04 25.28
C ASP A 94 6.85 -15.27 25.26
N PRO A 95 6.15 -15.43 26.41
CA PRO A 95 4.70 -15.65 26.39
C PRO A 95 3.93 -14.47 25.80
N LEU A 96 4.24 -13.24 26.22
CA LEU A 96 3.59 -12.03 25.70
C LEU A 96 3.95 -11.80 24.24
N THR A 97 5.21 -12.06 23.86
CA THR A 97 5.67 -11.96 22.47
C THR A 97 4.91 -12.89 21.55
N LYS A 98 4.71 -14.16 21.96
CA LYS A 98 3.95 -15.14 21.17
C LYS A 98 2.49 -14.71 21.01
N ALA A 99 1.84 -14.32 22.10
CA ALA A 99 0.45 -13.86 22.07
C ALA A 99 0.25 -12.60 21.21
N ALA A 100 1.17 -11.62 21.31
CA ALA A 100 1.16 -10.42 20.50
C ALA A 100 1.29 -10.73 19.00
N LYS A 101 2.19 -11.65 18.63
CA LYS A 101 2.38 -12.07 17.24
C LYS A 101 1.14 -12.79 16.68
N THR A 102 0.50 -13.63 17.47
CA THR A 102 -0.75 -14.29 17.07
C THR A 102 -1.87 -13.28 16.85
N ALA A 103 -2.12 -12.41 17.84
CA ALA A 103 -3.15 -11.37 17.71
C ALA A 103 -2.88 -10.43 16.51
N LEU A 104 -1.62 -10.06 16.28
CA LEU A 104 -1.24 -9.29 15.10
C LEU A 104 -1.55 -10.02 13.80
N GLN A 105 -1.29 -11.33 13.72
CA GLN A 105 -1.62 -12.11 12.51
C GLN A 105 -3.12 -12.16 12.26
N ASP A 106 -3.93 -12.29 13.31
CA ASP A 106 -5.40 -12.32 13.20
C ASP A 106 -5.98 -10.95 12.80
N ALA A 107 -5.36 -9.86 13.27
CA ALA A 107 -5.78 -8.49 12.96
C ALA A 107 -5.31 -7.99 11.59
N LEU A 108 -4.21 -8.55 11.05
CA LEU A 108 -3.69 -8.15 9.75
C LEU A 108 -4.62 -8.61 8.62
N PRO A 109 -4.75 -7.83 7.54
CA PRO A 109 -5.54 -8.26 6.38
C PRO A 109 -5.04 -9.59 5.82
N ASN A 110 -5.96 -10.55 5.70
CA ASN A 110 -5.69 -11.84 5.05
C ASN A 110 -5.77 -11.75 3.52
N GLN A 111 -6.46 -10.73 2.99
CA GLN A 111 -6.43 -10.47 1.55
C GLN A 111 -5.09 -9.83 1.18
N THR A 112 -4.35 -10.50 0.31
CA THR A 112 -3.06 -10.07 -0.22
C THR A 112 -3.21 -9.56 -1.66
N ALA A 113 -4.29 -8.83 -1.92
CA ALA A 113 -4.50 -8.17 -3.20
C ALA A 113 -3.69 -6.87 -3.27
N ARG A 114 -3.05 -6.58 -4.40
CA ARG A 114 -2.35 -5.31 -4.63
C ARG A 114 -2.63 -4.80 -6.04
N LEU A 115 -3.27 -3.63 -6.12
CA LEU A 115 -3.46 -2.85 -7.34
C LEU A 115 -2.29 -1.91 -7.53
N PHE A 116 -1.64 -1.92 -8.69
CA PHE A 116 -0.59 -0.98 -9.08
C PHE A 116 -1.10 -0.02 -10.13
N SER A 117 -0.88 1.28 -9.96
CA SER A 117 -1.00 2.23 -11.08
C SER A 117 0.34 2.31 -11.81
N LEU A 118 0.41 1.81 -13.03
CA LEU A 118 1.67 1.71 -13.77
C LEU A 118 2.22 3.09 -14.16
N LYS A 119 1.35 4.08 -14.42
CA LYS A 119 1.77 5.47 -14.70
C LYS A 119 2.28 6.20 -13.46
N HIS A 120 1.58 6.08 -12.33
CA HIS A 120 1.89 6.87 -11.14
C HIS A 120 2.98 6.25 -10.26
N GLU A 121 3.04 4.91 -10.18
CA GLU A 121 4.04 4.22 -9.37
C GLU A 121 5.35 3.99 -10.13
N PHE A 122 5.31 3.94 -11.47
CA PHE A 122 6.48 3.72 -12.34
C PHE A 122 6.58 4.79 -13.45
N PRO A 123 6.64 6.09 -13.11
CA PRO A 123 6.54 7.17 -14.10
C PRO A 123 7.71 7.18 -15.11
N ASN A 124 8.91 6.76 -14.68
CA ASN A 124 10.08 6.71 -15.56
C ASN A 124 9.95 5.58 -16.60
N GLU A 125 9.51 4.41 -16.15
CA GLU A 125 9.23 3.24 -16.98
C GLU A 125 8.07 3.53 -17.95
N TRP A 126 7.03 4.21 -17.46
CA TRP A 126 5.90 4.67 -18.26
C TRP A 126 6.33 5.63 -19.38
N TYR A 127 7.18 6.60 -19.06
CA TYR A 127 7.72 7.52 -20.06
C TYR A 127 8.53 6.79 -21.14
N LYS A 128 9.40 5.85 -20.75
CA LYS A 128 10.20 5.03 -21.69
C LYS A 128 9.33 4.13 -22.55
N PHE A 129 8.25 3.58 -21.98
CA PHE A 129 7.28 2.76 -22.70
C PHE A 129 6.64 3.53 -23.86
N LEU A 130 6.21 4.78 -23.65
CA LEU A 130 5.63 5.61 -24.71
C LEU A 130 6.66 6.24 -25.66
N ASN A 131 7.93 6.33 -25.24
CA ASN A 131 9.02 6.94 -25.99
C ASN A 131 10.21 5.97 -26.16
N PRO A 132 10.05 4.84 -26.86
CA PRO A 132 11.11 3.85 -27.01
C PRO A 132 12.25 4.36 -27.90
N GLU A 133 13.49 4.05 -27.53
CA GLU A 133 14.66 4.38 -28.34
C GLU A 133 14.75 3.50 -29.61
N GLY A 134 15.27 4.07 -30.70
CA GLY A 134 15.68 3.30 -31.89
C GLY A 134 14.55 2.60 -32.65
N GLY A 135 13.29 3.01 -32.47
CA GLY A 135 12.14 2.38 -33.13
C GLY A 135 11.87 0.96 -32.65
N ASN A 136 12.30 0.62 -31.43
CA ASN A 136 11.95 -0.63 -30.77
C ASN A 136 10.45 -0.69 -30.45
N ASP A 137 9.96 -1.89 -30.10
CA ASP A 137 8.60 -2.04 -29.57
C ASP A 137 8.44 -1.24 -28.27
N GLN A 138 7.28 -0.63 -28.10
CA GLN A 138 6.80 -0.05 -26.85
C GLN A 138 6.56 -1.18 -25.86
N GLU A 139 7.51 -1.36 -24.96
CA GLU A 139 7.46 -2.34 -23.87
C GLU A 139 7.63 -1.62 -22.53
N LEU A 140 6.60 -1.72 -21.69
CA LEU A 140 6.68 -1.29 -20.31
C LEU A 140 7.40 -2.38 -19.51
N VAL A 141 8.54 -2.03 -18.92
CA VAL A 141 9.34 -2.94 -18.09
C VAL A 141 9.38 -2.37 -16.67
N VAL A 142 8.74 -3.05 -15.72
CA VAL A 142 8.72 -2.65 -14.30
C VAL A 142 9.29 -3.77 -13.44
N THR A 143 10.00 -3.44 -12.36
CA THR A 143 10.49 -4.43 -11.40
C THR A 143 9.72 -4.31 -10.09
N LEU A 144 8.99 -5.36 -9.73
CA LEU A 144 8.33 -5.46 -8.44
C LEU A 144 9.35 -5.75 -7.34
N LYS A 145 9.38 -4.87 -6.34
CA LYS A 145 10.28 -4.93 -5.20
C LYS A 145 9.48 -4.87 -3.89
N PRO A 146 10.04 -5.30 -2.75
CA PRO A 146 9.32 -5.31 -1.47
C PRO A 146 8.70 -3.96 -1.08
N GLU A 147 9.35 -2.85 -1.42
CA GLU A 147 8.88 -1.49 -1.14
C GLU A 147 7.53 -1.15 -1.79
N HIS A 148 7.16 -1.79 -2.91
CA HIS A 148 5.90 -1.55 -3.61
C HIS A 148 4.70 -2.27 -2.96
N PHE A 149 4.95 -3.12 -1.95
CA PHE A 149 3.93 -3.85 -1.22
C PHE A 149 3.73 -3.28 0.20
N PRO A 150 2.52 -3.44 0.77
CA PRO A 150 2.25 -3.08 2.16
C PRO A 150 3.22 -3.74 3.14
N PHE A 151 3.64 -3.00 4.17
CA PHE A 151 4.69 -3.44 5.10
C PHE A 151 4.42 -4.82 5.72
N PHE A 152 3.15 -5.11 6.03
CA PHE A 152 2.75 -6.31 6.75
C PHE A 152 2.91 -7.62 5.96
N ILE A 153 3.00 -7.56 4.63
CA ILE A 153 3.28 -8.74 3.79
C ILE A 153 4.74 -8.82 3.33
N ARG A 154 5.55 -7.78 3.52
CA ARG A 154 6.95 -7.73 3.01
C ARG A 154 7.80 -8.91 3.46
N GLY A 155 7.64 -9.35 4.71
CA GLY A 155 8.36 -10.50 5.27
C GLY A 155 7.99 -11.86 4.68
N LYS A 156 6.90 -11.93 3.89
CA LYS A 156 6.40 -13.17 3.26
C LYS A 156 6.50 -13.16 1.74
N LEU A 157 6.92 -12.05 1.12
CA LEU A 157 6.91 -11.91 -0.35
C LEU A 157 7.71 -12.99 -1.08
N SER A 158 8.79 -13.50 -0.47
CA SER A 158 9.58 -14.60 -1.07
C SER A 158 8.82 -15.92 -1.20
N THR A 159 7.74 -16.12 -0.43
CA THR A 159 6.88 -17.31 -0.51
C THR A 159 5.55 -17.02 -1.18
N LEU A 160 5.16 -15.75 -1.34
CA LEU A 160 3.93 -15.37 -1.99
C LEU A 160 4.05 -15.48 -3.52
N LEU A 161 3.05 -16.13 -4.12
CA LEU A 161 2.88 -16.31 -5.55
C LEU A 161 1.64 -15.54 -6.04
N ILE A 162 1.64 -15.15 -7.31
CA ILE A 162 0.52 -14.49 -7.97
C ILE A 162 -0.45 -15.56 -8.46
N LYS A 163 -1.64 -15.63 -7.87
CA LYS A 163 -2.70 -16.56 -8.31
C LYS A 163 -3.52 -15.96 -9.45
N GLU A 164 -3.95 -14.72 -9.28
CA GLU A 164 -4.79 -14.02 -10.26
C GLU A 164 -4.16 -12.69 -10.62
N MET A 165 -4.28 -12.32 -11.90
CA MET A 165 -3.86 -11.04 -12.45
C MET A 165 -5.02 -10.42 -13.21
N TYR A 166 -5.27 -9.13 -12.96
CA TYR A 166 -6.03 -8.28 -13.86
C TYR A 166 -5.15 -7.18 -14.42
N LEU A 167 -5.31 -6.88 -15.71
CA LEU A 167 -4.81 -5.66 -16.33
C LEU A 167 -6.01 -4.83 -16.72
N PHE A 168 -6.09 -3.59 -16.24
CA PHE A 168 -7.06 -2.59 -16.65
C PHE A 168 -6.37 -1.51 -17.46
N VAL A 169 -7.04 -1.00 -18.49
CA VAL A 169 -6.54 0.05 -19.36
C VAL A 169 -7.52 1.21 -19.34
N GLU A 170 -7.06 2.35 -18.85
CA GLU A 170 -7.80 3.60 -18.89
C GLU A 170 -7.58 4.26 -20.24
N SER A 171 -8.63 4.31 -21.06
CA SER A 171 -8.55 4.74 -22.45
C SER A 171 -9.88 5.26 -22.98
N THR A 172 -9.81 6.26 -23.85
CA THR A 172 -10.94 6.77 -24.64
C THR A 172 -11.14 6.02 -25.95
N VAL A 173 -10.24 5.10 -26.31
CA VAL A 173 -10.31 4.32 -27.55
C VAL A 173 -11.59 3.47 -27.55
N ALA A 174 -12.34 3.49 -28.66
CA ALA A 174 -13.56 2.70 -28.80
C ALA A 174 -13.27 1.20 -28.99
N GLY A 175 -12.23 0.87 -29.77
CA GLY A 175 -11.80 -0.50 -30.04
C GLY A 175 -11.09 -1.18 -28.87
N ASN A 176 -10.78 -2.47 -29.01
CA ASN A 176 -10.07 -3.26 -28.02
C ASN A 176 -8.55 -3.11 -28.15
N PHE A 177 -7.82 -3.67 -27.17
CA PHE A 177 -6.38 -3.79 -27.20
C PHE A 177 -5.94 -5.26 -27.25
N THR A 178 -4.72 -5.46 -27.71
CA THR A 178 -4.02 -6.75 -27.67
C THR A 178 -2.73 -6.56 -26.90
N SER A 179 -2.43 -7.46 -25.96
CA SER A 179 -1.25 -7.38 -25.10
C SER A 179 -0.38 -8.64 -25.14
N ASN A 180 0.92 -8.43 -24.95
CA ASN A 180 1.87 -9.48 -24.59
C ASN A 180 2.41 -9.17 -23.20
N ILE A 181 2.31 -10.13 -22.27
CA ILE A 181 2.64 -9.92 -20.87
C ILE A 181 3.58 -11.02 -20.39
N LYS A 182 4.69 -10.62 -19.76
CA LYS A 182 5.53 -11.50 -18.95
C LYS A 182 5.41 -11.08 -17.49
N VAL A 183 5.05 -12.01 -16.62
CA VAL A 183 4.97 -11.75 -15.17
C VAL A 183 6.09 -12.51 -14.48
N THR A 184 7.07 -11.78 -13.95
CA THR A 184 8.20 -12.30 -13.17
C THR A 184 8.88 -13.51 -13.82
N ASN A 185 8.79 -14.69 -13.21
CA ASN A 185 9.38 -15.94 -13.69
C ASN A 185 8.45 -16.78 -14.59
N ALA A 186 7.22 -16.32 -14.86
CA ALA A 186 6.31 -17.02 -15.76
C ALA A 186 6.73 -16.90 -17.23
N ALA A 187 6.21 -17.83 -18.05
CA ALA A 187 6.32 -17.76 -19.50
C ALA A 187 5.59 -16.52 -20.06
N VAL A 188 6.03 -16.02 -21.21
CA VAL A 188 5.39 -14.90 -21.88
C VAL A 188 4.00 -15.33 -22.39
N LEU A 189 2.98 -14.57 -22.03
CA LEU A 189 1.62 -14.71 -22.53
C LEU A 189 1.45 -13.76 -23.71
N ASN A 190 1.19 -14.28 -24.91
CA ASN A 190 1.11 -13.48 -26.14
C ASN A 190 -0.31 -13.37 -26.65
N GLY A 191 -0.64 -12.23 -27.26
CA GLY A 191 -1.91 -12.03 -27.98
C GLY A 191 -3.14 -11.98 -27.09
N LEU A 192 -3.00 -11.59 -25.82
CA LEU A 192 -4.12 -11.52 -24.88
C LEU A 192 -5.04 -10.35 -25.24
N SER A 193 -6.34 -10.63 -25.37
CA SER A 193 -7.36 -9.60 -25.57
C SER A 193 -7.53 -8.78 -24.29
N VAL A 194 -7.48 -7.46 -24.41
CA VAL A 194 -7.83 -6.52 -23.36
C VAL A 194 -9.04 -5.75 -23.87
N ASP A 195 -10.21 -6.15 -23.42
CA ASP A 195 -11.48 -5.73 -24.00
C ASP A 195 -12.50 -5.34 -22.92
N ARG A 196 -13.67 -4.88 -23.35
CA ARG A 196 -14.75 -4.45 -22.46
C ARG A 196 -15.82 -5.53 -22.28
N LYS A 197 -15.60 -6.74 -22.81
CA LYS A 197 -16.69 -7.72 -22.93
C LYS A 197 -16.90 -8.50 -21.64
N GLY A 198 -18.16 -8.56 -21.21
CA GLY A 198 -18.68 -9.69 -20.44
C GLY A 198 -18.91 -9.46 -18.96
N GLU A 199 -18.47 -8.35 -18.38
CA GLU A 199 -18.66 -8.07 -16.95
C GLU A 199 -19.12 -6.62 -16.75
N GLU A 200 -20.43 -6.45 -16.46
CA GLU A 200 -21.01 -5.16 -16.05
C GLU A 200 -20.34 -4.55 -14.80
N GLN A 201 -19.51 -5.35 -14.12
CA GLN A 201 -18.84 -5.04 -12.86
C GLN A 201 -17.78 -3.93 -12.97
N PHE A 202 -17.25 -3.66 -14.17
CA PHE A 202 -16.16 -2.69 -14.37
C PHE A 202 -16.54 -1.48 -15.24
N ASN A 203 -17.83 -1.13 -15.36
CA ASN A 203 -18.27 0.11 -16.00
C ASN A 203 -17.65 0.38 -17.40
N ASN A 204 -17.53 -0.65 -18.25
CA ASN A 204 -16.91 -0.56 -19.59
C ASN A 204 -15.42 -0.18 -19.63
N VAL A 205 -14.66 -0.42 -18.55
CA VAL A 205 -13.19 -0.31 -18.59
C VAL A 205 -12.62 -1.52 -19.35
N HIS A 206 -11.64 -1.27 -20.24
CA HIS A 206 -10.91 -2.34 -20.91
C HIS A 206 -10.12 -3.14 -19.88
N HIS A 207 -10.31 -4.45 -19.86
CA HIS A 207 -9.62 -5.31 -18.93
C HIS A 207 -9.27 -6.66 -19.52
N LEU A 208 -8.36 -7.33 -18.83
CA LEU A 208 -7.94 -8.69 -19.07
C LEU A 208 -7.85 -9.37 -17.71
N PHE A 209 -8.38 -10.58 -17.60
CA PHE A 209 -8.22 -11.45 -16.44
C PHE A 209 -7.35 -12.67 -16.78
N LYS A 210 -6.50 -13.06 -15.84
CA LYS A 210 -5.70 -14.29 -15.91
C LYS A 210 -5.63 -14.97 -14.55
N ASP A 211 -6.14 -16.19 -14.48
CA ASP A 211 -5.89 -17.13 -13.39
C ASP A 211 -4.69 -18.04 -13.74
N PHE A 212 -3.77 -18.21 -12.79
CA PHE A 212 -2.60 -19.08 -12.89
C PHE A 212 -2.86 -20.39 -12.16
N ALA A 213 -2.79 -21.49 -12.90
CA ALA A 213 -2.98 -22.82 -12.35
C ALA A 213 -1.94 -23.13 -11.26
N ALA A 214 -2.33 -23.94 -10.27
CA ALA A 214 -1.44 -24.37 -9.20
C ALA A 214 -0.12 -24.93 -9.75
N GLY A 215 1.00 -24.46 -9.19
CA GLY A 215 2.36 -24.85 -9.64
C GLY A 215 2.89 -24.08 -10.84
N THR A 216 2.09 -23.21 -11.46
CA THR A 216 2.52 -22.29 -12.53
C THR A 216 2.47 -20.82 -12.13
N GLN A 217 2.11 -20.55 -10.87
CA GLN A 217 1.93 -19.21 -10.34
C GLN A 217 3.28 -18.48 -10.30
N PRO A 218 3.37 -17.26 -10.89
CA PRO A 218 4.59 -16.48 -10.84
C PRO A 218 4.91 -16.02 -9.42
N ASN A 219 6.19 -15.73 -9.17
CA ASN A 219 6.65 -15.08 -7.94
C ASN A 219 6.04 -13.69 -7.81
N SER A 220 5.76 -13.24 -6.58
CA SER A 220 5.26 -11.88 -6.31
C SER A 220 6.30 -10.76 -6.56
N LEU A 221 7.59 -11.12 -6.67
CA LEU A 221 8.70 -10.21 -6.93
C LEU A 221 9.35 -10.52 -8.28
N GLY A 222 9.92 -9.49 -8.90
CA GLY A 222 10.65 -9.62 -10.15
C GLY A 222 10.13 -8.70 -11.26
N GLU A 223 10.67 -8.90 -12.45
CA GLU A 223 10.39 -8.05 -13.60
C GLU A 223 9.07 -8.43 -14.28
N ILE A 224 8.23 -7.43 -14.56
CA ILE A 224 7.04 -7.55 -15.40
C ILE A 224 7.31 -6.79 -16.69
N ARG A 225 6.91 -7.38 -17.80
CA ARG A 225 6.95 -6.75 -19.13
C ARG A 225 5.55 -6.73 -19.73
N VAL A 226 5.13 -5.58 -20.23
CA VAL A 226 3.84 -5.40 -20.91
C VAL A 226 4.08 -4.70 -22.23
N LYS A 227 3.69 -5.34 -23.34
CA LYS A 227 3.47 -4.68 -24.62
C LYS A 227 1.97 -4.61 -24.85
N ILE A 228 1.47 -3.48 -25.33
CA ILE A 228 0.06 -3.30 -25.65
C ILE A 228 -0.11 -2.46 -26.91
N LYS A 229 -1.08 -2.83 -27.75
CA LYS A 229 -1.45 -2.09 -28.96
C LYS A 229 -2.95 -2.08 -29.12
N VAL A 230 -3.50 -1.06 -29.77
CA VAL A 230 -4.88 -1.14 -30.28
C VAL A 230 -4.97 -2.36 -31.20
N SER A 231 -6.01 -3.19 -31.07
CA SER A 231 -6.06 -4.49 -31.75
C SER A 231 -5.88 -4.40 -33.26
N THR A 232 -6.35 -3.31 -33.88
CA THR A 232 -6.23 -3.02 -35.32
C THR A 232 -4.84 -2.53 -35.77
N ALA A 233 -3.97 -2.10 -34.84
CA ALA A 233 -2.62 -1.68 -35.17
C ALA A 233 -1.77 -2.89 -35.62
N ALA A 234 -0.84 -2.67 -36.57
CA ALA A 234 0.00 -3.74 -37.11
C ALA A 234 1.14 -4.14 -36.16
N ASP A 235 1.57 -3.24 -35.28
CA ASP A 235 2.76 -3.36 -34.46
C ASP A 235 2.53 -2.86 -33.02
N PHE A 236 3.53 -3.09 -32.16
CA PHE A 236 3.60 -2.57 -30.79
C PHE A 236 4.45 -1.28 -30.74
N LYS A 237 4.46 -0.46 -31.80
CA LYS A 237 5.28 0.76 -31.90
C LYS A 237 4.43 2.03 -32.06
N SER A 238 3.16 1.86 -32.39
CA SER A 238 2.26 2.91 -32.83
C SER A 238 1.24 3.35 -31.77
N LEU A 239 1.39 2.94 -30.51
CA LEU A 239 0.52 3.41 -29.43
C LEU A 239 0.90 4.86 -29.07
N THR A 240 -0.09 5.72 -28.92
CA THR A 240 0.09 7.15 -28.65
C THR A 240 -0.39 7.52 -27.25
N SER A 241 0.12 8.62 -26.69
CA SER A 241 -0.22 9.06 -25.32
C SER A 241 -1.69 9.45 -25.15
N ASP A 242 -2.38 9.81 -26.22
CA ASP A 242 -3.80 10.12 -26.27
C ASP A 242 -4.68 8.85 -26.29
N GLN A 243 -4.11 7.70 -26.65
CA GLN A 243 -4.84 6.43 -26.68
C GLN A 243 -4.83 5.70 -25.33
N ILE A 244 -3.92 6.04 -24.41
CA ILE A 244 -3.81 5.38 -23.11
C ILE A 244 -3.46 6.40 -22.03
N ASP A 245 -4.36 6.58 -21.06
CA ASP A 245 -4.06 7.46 -19.93
C ASP A 245 -3.28 6.72 -18.85
N ASN A 246 -3.73 5.52 -18.48
CA ASN A 246 -3.12 4.71 -17.42
C ASN A 246 -3.32 3.20 -17.67
N MET A 247 -2.47 2.39 -17.05
CA MET A 247 -2.71 0.96 -16.89
C MET A 247 -2.66 0.60 -15.41
N PHE A 248 -3.63 -0.18 -14.97
CA PHE A 248 -3.65 -0.71 -13.61
C PHE A 248 -3.46 -2.21 -13.64
N MET A 249 -2.62 -2.72 -12.73
CA MET A 249 -2.38 -4.15 -12.60
C MET A 249 -2.75 -4.62 -11.20
N LEU A 250 -3.75 -5.49 -11.09
CA LEU A 250 -4.18 -6.07 -9.83
C LEU A 250 -3.64 -7.49 -9.72
N PHE A 251 -2.91 -7.78 -8.64
CA PHE A 251 -2.51 -9.13 -8.30
C PHE A 251 -3.22 -9.61 -7.05
N GLN A 252 -3.81 -10.79 -7.12
CA GLN A 252 -4.19 -11.57 -5.94
C GLN A 252 -3.04 -12.52 -5.61
N LEU A 253 -2.45 -12.35 -4.42
CA LEU A 253 -1.37 -13.22 -3.98
C LEU A 253 -1.92 -14.41 -3.17
N VAL A 254 -1.15 -15.50 -3.15
CA VAL A 254 -1.38 -16.68 -2.31
C VAL A 254 -0.04 -17.17 -1.75
N SER A 255 -0.08 -17.83 -0.58
CA SER A 255 1.09 -18.49 0.00
C SER A 255 1.25 -19.91 -0.51
#